data_AF-W4URB9-F1
#
_entry.id   AF-W4URB9-F1
#
_cell.length_a   1.000
_cell.length_b   1.000
_cell.length_c   1.000
_cell.angle_alpha   90.00
_cell.angle_beta   90.00
_cell.angle_gamma   90.00
#
_symmetry.space_group_name_H-M   'P 1'
#
loop_
_entity.id
_entity.type
_entity.pdbx_description
1 polymer ?
#
loop_
_entity_poly.entity_id
_entity_poly.type
_entity_poly.pdbx_seq_one_letter_code
_entity_poly.pdbx_strand_id
1 'polypeptide(L)'
;MRAEGGVSYRTLLKDIYPGLRKVNCLIEYTVNPFNVEQAKAAIVTNPKHLSLNEMYLVANSYSKGSREFTDVFDAAVRMFPNDPTANLNAAAAELSQKRTDTALKYLEKADGQTPEYLNNLGVYHFQKGDISKAIPLFQQSAQLGNETARQNWQALTNVWDYKGK
;
A
#
# COMPACT_ATOMS: atom_id res chain seq x y z
N MET A 1 35.80 -32.96 14.97
CA MET A 1 34.99 -33.85 15.83
C MET A 1 33.73 -34.22 15.07
N ARG A 2 33.52 -35.51 14.80
CA ARG A 2 32.29 -36.01 14.17
C ARG A 2 31.21 -36.09 15.25
N ALA A 3 30.06 -35.45 15.04
CA ALA A 3 28.89 -35.72 15.85
C ALA A 3 28.53 -37.20 15.66
N GLU A 4 28.55 -38.00 16.73
CA GLU A 4 28.32 -39.45 16.73
C GLU A 4 26.87 -39.79 16.36
N GLY A 5 26.42 -39.48 15.14
CA GLY A 5 25.06 -39.72 14.67
C GLY A 5 23.96 -39.13 15.57
N GLY A 6 24.26 -38.09 16.35
CA GLY A 6 23.35 -37.48 17.31
C GLY A 6 23.14 -38.26 18.61
N VAL A 7 23.98 -39.26 18.93
CA VAL A 7 23.89 -40.06 20.17
C VAL A 7 23.91 -39.16 21.41
N SER A 8 24.86 -38.24 21.51
CA SER A 8 24.95 -37.30 22.64
C SER A 8 23.69 -36.44 22.79
N TYR A 9 23.09 -35.99 21.68
CA TYR A 9 21.85 -35.21 21.71
C TYR A 9 20.63 -36.06 22.16
N ARG A 10 20.56 -37.33 21.73
CA ARG A 10 19.52 -38.27 22.16
C ARG A 10 19.62 -38.59 23.66
N THR A 11 20.83 -38.78 24.18
CA THR A 11 21.09 -38.97 25.61
C THR A 11 20.70 -37.73 26.41
N LEU A 12 21.05 -36.52 25.93
CA LEU A 12 20.62 -35.27 26.57
C LEU A 12 19.09 -35.16 26.66
N LEU A 13 18.37 -35.43 25.56
CA LEU A 13 16.91 -35.36 25.51
C LEU A 13 16.22 -36.39 26.40
N LYS A 14 16.73 -37.64 26.43
CA LYS A 14 16.08 -38.76 27.11
C LYS A 14 16.42 -38.81 28.59
N ASP A 15 17.69 -38.63 28.92
CA ASP A 15 18.21 -39.01 30.24
C ASP A 15 18.54 -37.78 31.12
N ILE A 16 18.78 -36.60 30.52
CA ILE A 16 19.25 -35.41 31.24
C ILE A 16 18.18 -34.30 31.31
N TYR A 17 17.63 -33.86 30.17
CA TYR A 17 16.67 -32.75 30.09
C TYR A 17 15.35 -32.94 30.85
N PRO A 18 14.81 -34.16 31.03
CA PRO A 18 13.61 -34.35 31.84
C PRO A 18 13.83 -34.05 33.34
N GLY A 19 15.07 -34.26 33.84
CA GLY A 19 15.43 -34.00 35.24
C GLY A 19 15.85 -32.54 35.51
N LEU A 20 16.07 -31.74 34.46
CA LEU A 20 16.37 -30.32 34.63
C LEU A 20 15.12 -29.55 35.06
N ARG A 21 15.29 -28.66 36.04
CA ARG A 21 14.24 -27.72 36.43
C ARG A 21 13.95 -26.78 35.26
N LYS A 22 12.72 -26.84 34.75
CA LYS A 22 12.25 -25.95 33.68
C LYS A 22 11.51 -24.77 34.30
N VAL A 23 11.78 -23.57 33.78
CA VAL A 23 10.94 -22.39 34.03
C VAL A 23 10.00 -22.27 32.82
N ASN A 24 8.71 -22.47 33.04
CA ASN A 24 7.71 -22.18 32.03
C ASN A 24 7.37 -20.69 32.14
N CYS A 25 7.83 -19.89 31.18
CA CYS A 25 7.45 -18.48 31.07
C CYS A 25 6.30 -18.35 30.07
N LEU A 26 5.15 -17.91 30.55
CA LEU A 26 4.09 -17.39 29.68
C LEU A 26 4.26 -15.86 29.62
N ILE A 27 4.50 -15.32 28.43
CA ILE A 27 4.58 -13.88 28.21
C ILE A 27 3.29 -13.46 27.53
N GLU A 28 2.41 -12.82 28.28
CA GLU A 28 1.21 -12.17 27.77
C GLU A 28 1.49 -10.67 27.63
N TYR A 29 1.26 -10.12 26.45
CA TYR A 29 1.34 -8.68 26.23
C TYR A 29 0.28 -8.26 25.21
N THR A 30 -0.24 -7.05 25.39
CA THR A 30 -1.19 -6.42 24.46
C THR A 30 -0.44 -5.35 23.69
N VAL A 31 -0.36 -5.49 22.37
CA VAL A 31 0.14 -4.40 21.51
C VAL A 31 -0.98 -3.38 21.35
N ASN A 32 -0.80 -2.21 21.95
CA ASN A 32 -1.74 -1.11 21.77
C ASN A 32 -1.45 -0.43 20.42
N PRO A 33 -2.49 -0.13 19.62
CA PRO A 33 -2.31 0.65 18.41
C PRO A 33 -1.84 2.07 18.75
N PHE A 34 -1.01 2.62 17.88
CA PHE A 34 -0.61 4.01 17.96
C PHE A 34 -1.81 4.93 17.73
N ASN A 35 -1.93 5.98 18.53
CA ASN A 35 -2.81 7.09 18.15
C ASN A 35 -2.19 7.88 16.98
N VAL A 36 -2.97 8.76 16.35
CA VAL A 36 -2.54 9.50 15.16
C VAL A 36 -1.26 10.32 15.40
N GLU A 37 -1.12 10.98 16.54
CA GLU A 37 0.05 11.81 16.84
C GLU A 37 1.32 10.96 17.06
N GLN A 38 1.18 9.82 17.76
CA GLN A 38 2.28 8.87 17.89
C GLN A 38 2.66 8.26 16.54
N ALA A 39 1.66 7.92 15.71
CA ALA A 39 1.87 7.35 14.39
C ALA A 39 2.57 8.34 13.44
N LYS A 40 2.27 9.64 13.52
CA LYS A 40 2.99 10.71 12.81
C LYS A 40 4.48 10.74 13.16
N ALA A 41 4.83 10.61 14.44
CA ALA A 41 6.24 10.54 14.84
C ALA A 41 6.90 9.23 14.39
N ALA A 42 6.17 8.11 14.51
CA ALA A 42 6.66 6.78 14.18
C ALA A 42 6.88 6.59 12.67
N ILE A 43 6.07 7.20 11.79
CA ILE A 43 6.21 7.00 10.34
C ILE A 43 7.52 7.58 9.80
N VAL A 44 8.02 8.65 10.42
CA VAL A 44 9.29 9.28 10.08
C VAL A 44 10.48 8.52 10.68
N THR A 45 10.37 8.11 11.94
CA THR A 45 11.49 7.53 12.70
C THR A 45 11.63 6.03 12.53
N ASN A 46 10.52 5.30 12.49
CA ASN A 46 10.52 3.84 12.51
C ASN A 46 9.21 3.25 11.91
N PRO A 47 8.97 3.43 10.59
CA PRO A 47 7.69 3.07 9.96
C PRO A 47 7.38 1.57 9.98
N LYS A 48 8.35 0.68 10.19
CA LYS A 48 8.14 -0.78 10.30
C LYS A 48 7.31 -1.21 11.52
N HIS A 49 7.10 -0.31 12.49
CA HIS A 49 6.26 -0.58 13.65
C HIS A 49 4.79 -0.18 13.44
N LEU A 50 4.50 0.54 12.36
CA LEU A 50 3.14 0.91 12.02
C LEU A 50 2.50 -0.18 11.17
N SER A 51 1.26 -0.49 11.52
CA SER A 51 0.34 -1.17 10.62
C SER A 51 -0.03 -0.25 9.46
N LEU A 52 -0.41 -0.85 8.34
CA LEU A 52 -0.88 -0.10 7.18
C LEU A 52 -2.10 0.79 7.50
N ASN A 53 -2.99 0.30 8.38
CA ASN A 53 -4.14 1.07 8.83
C ASN A 53 -3.72 2.33 9.60
N GLU A 54 -2.75 2.24 10.51
CA GLU A 54 -2.24 3.43 11.23
C GLU A 54 -1.59 4.42 10.27
N MET A 55 -0.86 3.94 9.25
CA MET A 55 -0.36 4.82 8.20
C MET A 55 -1.49 5.54 7.47
N TYR A 56 -2.60 4.87 7.14
CA TYR A 56 -3.75 5.53 6.52
C TYR A 56 -4.46 6.53 7.43
N LEU A 57 -4.53 6.27 8.73
CA LEU A 57 -5.01 7.25 9.70
C LEU A 57 -4.13 8.50 9.73
N VAL A 58 -2.81 8.32 9.62
CA VAL A 58 -1.87 9.44 9.48
C VAL A 58 -2.09 10.20 8.17
N ALA A 59 -2.23 9.51 7.04
CA ALA A 59 -2.53 10.15 5.75
C ALA A 59 -3.82 10.99 5.84
N ASN A 60 -4.90 10.42 6.39
CA ASN A 60 -6.19 11.11 6.52
C ASN A 60 -6.15 12.32 7.47
N SER A 61 -5.13 12.43 8.32
CA SER A 61 -4.91 13.59 9.18
C SER A 61 -4.23 14.76 8.45
N TYR A 62 -3.66 14.52 7.27
CA TYR A 62 -3.05 15.55 6.43
C TYR A 62 -4.02 16.04 5.35
N SER A 63 -3.81 17.26 4.86
CA SER A 63 -4.57 17.78 3.72
C SER A 63 -4.27 16.96 2.47
N LYS A 64 -5.31 16.55 1.74
CA LYS A 64 -5.14 15.80 0.49
C LYS A 64 -4.23 16.56 -0.47
N GLY A 65 -3.20 15.88 -0.99
CA GLY A 65 -2.22 16.47 -1.91
C GLY A 65 -1.11 17.28 -1.24
N SER A 66 -1.06 17.36 0.10
CA SER A 66 0.12 17.90 0.78
C SER A 66 1.31 16.95 0.62
N ARG A 67 2.52 17.46 0.85
CA ARG A 67 3.73 16.64 0.78
C ARG A 67 3.72 15.53 1.83
N GLU A 68 3.26 15.86 3.03
CA GLU A 68 3.13 14.90 4.14
C GLU A 68 2.15 13.79 3.78
N PHE A 69 1.04 14.12 3.12
CA PHE A 69 0.08 13.13 2.62
C PHE A 69 0.74 12.14 1.64
N THR A 70 1.56 12.63 0.69
CA THR A 70 2.26 11.76 -0.26
C THR A 70 3.36 10.93 0.40
N ASP A 71 4.12 11.52 1.32
CA ASP A 71 5.23 10.85 2.03
C ASP A 71 4.74 9.65 2.85
N VAL A 72 3.49 9.68 3.34
CA VAL A 72 2.87 8.53 4.02
C VAL A 72 2.72 7.34 3.08
N PHE A 73 2.28 7.54 1.84
CA PHE A 73 2.10 6.44 0.89
C PHE A 73 3.43 5.87 0.40
N ASP A 74 4.46 6.72 0.29
CA ASP A 74 5.82 6.28 0.04
C ASP A 74 6.34 5.38 1.17
N ALA A 75 6.09 5.76 2.43
CA ALA A 75 6.41 4.92 3.57
C ALA A 75 5.61 3.61 3.56
N ALA A 76 4.31 3.67 3.24
CA ALA A 76 3.42 2.52 3.20
C ALA A 76 3.85 1.48 2.16
N VAL A 77 4.09 1.89 0.91
CA VAL A 77 4.52 0.95 -0.15
C VAL A 77 5.91 0.38 0.11
N ARG A 78 6.78 1.10 0.83
CA ARG A 78 8.09 0.58 1.23
C ARG A 78 7.98 -0.50 2.31
N MET A 79 7.07 -0.35 3.27
CA MET A 79 6.86 -1.34 4.34
C MET A 79 5.98 -2.50 3.91
N PHE A 80 5.03 -2.25 3.00
CA PHE A 80 4.07 -3.23 2.49
C PHE A 80 4.14 -3.32 0.95
N PRO A 81 5.26 -3.76 0.37
CA PRO A 81 5.52 -3.68 -1.06
C PRO A 81 4.61 -4.53 -1.95
N ASN A 82 3.94 -5.51 -1.37
CA ASN A 82 3.02 -6.42 -2.08
C ASN A 82 1.55 -6.16 -1.71
N ASP A 83 1.26 -5.14 -0.87
CA ASP A 83 -0.12 -4.81 -0.54
C ASP A 83 -0.75 -4.06 -1.73
N PRO A 84 -1.88 -4.56 -2.27
CA PRO A 84 -2.48 -3.96 -3.46
C PRO A 84 -3.02 -2.55 -3.20
N THR A 85 -3.45 -2.26 -1.98
CA THR A 85 -4.00 -0.95 -1.60
C THR A 85 -2.88 0.08 -1.43
N ALA A 86 -1.76 -0.31 -0.81
CA ALA A 86 -0.59 0.55 -0.67
C ALA A 86 -0.01 0.91 -2.04
N ASN A 87 0.10 -0.07 -2.93
CA ASN A 87 0.53 0.14 -4.31
C ASN A 87 -0.45 1.03 -5.10
N LEU A 88 -1.76 0.83 -4.96
CA LEU A 88 -2.77 1.66 -5.60
C LEU A 88 -2.69 3.13 -5.17
N ASN A 89 -2.51 3.38 -3.86
CA ASN A 89 -2.37 4.73 -3.32
C ASN A 89 -1.03 5.38 -3.70
N ALA A 90 0.07 4.62 -3.71
CA ALA A 90 1.36 5.09 -4.19
C ALA A 90 1.31 5.47 -5.68
N ALA A 91 0.60 4.69 -6.51
CA ALA A 91 0.35 5.05 -7.90
C ALA A 91 -0.41 6.39 -8.02
N ALA A 92 -1.45 6.60 -7.21
CA ALA A 92 -2.18 7.87 -7.20
C ALA A 92 -1.28 9.05 -6.81
N ALA A 93 -0.43 8.88 -5.79
CA ALA A 93 0.54 9.88 -5.35
C ALA A 93 1.53 10.24 -6.48
N GLU A 94 2.08 9.24 -7.17
CA GLU A 94 3.01 9.46 -8.29
C GLU A 94 2.33 10.12 -9.50
N LEU A 95 1.07 9.76 -9.80
CA LEU A 95 0.27 10.41 -10.85
C LEU A 95 0.00 11.88 -10.53
N SER A 96 -0.26 12.23 -9.27
CA SER A 96 -0.43 13.64 -8.87
C SER A 96 0.83 14.49 -9.10
N GLN A 97 2.00 13.84 -9.04
CA GLN A 97 3.31 14.44 -9.33
C GLN A 97 3.73 14.32 -10.80
N LYS A 98 2.85 13.84 -11.69
CA LYS A 98 3.10 13.58 -13.12
C LYS A 98 4.24 12.58 -13.39
N ARG A 99 4.56 11.72 -12.42
CA ARG A 99 5.56 10.66 -12.56
C ARG A 99 4.89 9.39 -13.08
N THR A 100 4.52 9.40 -14.35
CA THR A 100 3.71 8.33 -14.95
C THR A 100 4.41 6.97 -14.97
N ASP A 101 5.73 6.95 -15.12
CA ASP A 101 6.50 5.70 -15.31
C ASP A 101 6.67 4.93 -13.99
N THR A 102 6.79 5.63 -12.87
CA THR A 102 6.79 5.04 -11.53
C THR A 102 5.38 4.64 -11.11
N ALA A 103 4.37 5.47 -11.42
CA ALA A 103 2.98 5.14 -11.15
C ALA A 103 2.56 3.81 -11.78
N LEU A 104 2.97 3.55 -13.03
CA LEU A 104 2.63 2.29 -13.72
C LEU A 104 3.18 1.06 -12.99
N LYS A 105 4.41 1.11 -12.48
CA LYS A 105 5.03 0.01 -11.71
C LYS A 105 4.25 -0.33 -10.44
N TYR A 106 3.63 0.68 -9.83
CA TYR A 106 2.77 0.47 -8.66
C TYR A 106 1.38 -0.03 -9.08
N LEU A 107 0.82 0.48 -10.17
CA LEU A 107 -0.44 -0.04 -10.73
C LEU A 107 -0.35 -1.53 -11.06
N GLU A 108 0.77 -2.00 -11.62
CA GLU A 108 1.00 -3.42 -11.91
C GLU A 108 0.92 -4.34 -10.69
N LYS A 109 1.06 -3.79 -9.48
CA LYS A 109 0.97 -4.51 -8.20
C LYS A 109 -0.33 -4.26 -7.45
N ALA A 110 -1.19 -3.38 -7.96
CA ALA A 110 -2.49 -3.08 -7.38
C ALA A 110 -3.55 -4.09 -7.83
N ASP A 111 -4.72 -4.06 -7.18
CA ASP A 111 -5.87 -4.83 -7.64
C ASP A 111 -6.52 -4.14 -8.86
N GLY A 112 -6.33 -4.76 -10.02
CA GLY A 112 -6.81 -4.28 -11.31
C GLY A 112 -8.33 -4.23 -11.48
N GLN A 113 -9.11 -4.75 -10.53
CA GLN A 113 -10.58 -4.80 -10.61
C GLN A 113 -11.26 -3.65 -9.86
N THR A 114 -10.51 -2.85 -9.11
CA THR A 114 -11.09 -1.77 -8.29
C THR A 114 -11.48 -0.54 -9.13
N PRO A 115 -12.55 0.18 -8.76
CA PRO A 115 -12.90 1.45 -9.40
C PRO A 115 -11.72 2.44 -9.37
N GLU A 116 -11.00 2.51 -8.27
CA GLU A 116 -9.84 3.38 -8.05
C GLU A 116 -8.68 3.04 -8.99
N TYR A 117 -8.41 1.75 -9.22
CA TYR A 117 -7.41 1.32 -10.19
C TYR A 117 -7.75 1.80 -11.59
N LEU A 118 -8.99 1.59 -12.03
CA LEU A 118 -9.44 2.02 -13.35
C LEU A 118 -9.37 3.54 -13.51
N ASN A 119 -9.72 4.29 -12.45
CA ASN A 119 -9.54 5.74 -12.44
C ASN A 119 -8.07 6.13 -12.59
N ASN A 120 -7.17 5.53 -11.81
CA ASN A 120 -5.74 5.86 -11.85
C ASN A 120 -5.11 5.48 -13.19
N LEU A 121 -5.50 4.34 -13.78
CA LEU A 121 -5.07 3.94 -15.12
C LEU A 121 -5.61 4.90 -16.20
N GLY A 122 -6.84 5.40 -16.04
CA GLY A 122 -7.41 6.46 -16.88
C GLY A 122 -6.60 7.75 -16.79
N VAL A 123 -6.22 8.19 -15.58
CA VAL A 123 -5.36 9.35 -15.36
C VAL A 123 -3.98 9.14 -16.00
N TYR A 124 -3.40 7.96 -15.86
CA TYR A 124 -2.13 7.59 -16.51
C TYR A 124 -2.19 7.79 -18.03
N HIS A 125 -3.20 7.22 -18.69
CA HIS A 125 -3.36 7.35 -20.14
C HIS A 125 -3.63 8.80 -20.55
N PHE A 126 -4.44 9.53 -19.78
CA PHE A 126 -4.69 10.94 -20.02
C PHE A 126 -3.40 11.77 -19.95
N GLN A 127 -2.56 11.56 -18.92
CA GLN A 127 -1.29 12.27 -18.79
C GLN A 127 -0.28 11.93 -19.89
N LYS A 128 -0.36 10.72 -20.47
CA LYS A 128 0.42 10.33 -21.66
C LYS A 128 -0.15 10.87 -22.98
N GLY A 129 -1.34 11.48 -22.97
CA GLY A 129 -2.02 12.00 -24.15
C GLY A 129 -2.90 10.97 -24.88
N ASP A 130 -3.02 9.75 -24.37
CA ASP A 130 -3.85 8.67 -24.92
C ASP A 130 -5.33 8.84 -24.52
N ILE A 131 -5.97 9.93 -24.94
CA ILE A 131 -7.35 10.27 -24.54
C ILE A 131 -8.33 9.15 -24.92
N SER A 132 -8.15 8.52 -26.08
CA SER A 132 -8.98 7.40 -26.54
C SER A 132 -8.96 6.18 -25.63
N LYS A 133 -7.87 5.97 -24.87
CA LYS A 133 -7.77 4.91 -23.84
C LYS A 133 -8.27 5.40 -22.48
N ALA A 134 -8.08 6.67 -22.16
CA ALA A 134 -8.48 7.24 -20.87
C ALA A 134 -10.00 7.27 -20.68
N ILE A 135 -10.76 7.69 -21.70
CA ILE A 135 -12.23 7.81 -21.66
C ILE A 135 -12.93 6.51 -21.23
N PRO A 136 -12.71 5.36 -21.90
CA PRO A 136 -13.40 4.12 -21.51
C PRO A 136 -13.05 3.65 -20.10
N LEU A 137 -11.81 3.90 -19.63
CA LEU A 137 -11.39 3.57 -18.27
C LEU A 137 -12.13 4.42 -17.23
N PHE A 138 -12.25 5.73 -17.46
CA PHE A 138 -13.02 6.61 -16.58
C PHE A 138 -14.50 6.26 -16.58
N GLN A 139 -15.07 5.93 -17.74
CA GLN A 139 -16.45 5.49 -17.84
C GLN A 139 -16.70 4.20 -17.04
N GLN A 140 -15.84 3.19 -17.19
CA GLN A 140 -15.95 1.93 -16.45
C GLN A 140 -15.81 2.16 -14.93
N SER A 141 -14.83 2.95 -14.51
CA SER A 141 -14.64 3.31 -13.10
C SER A 141 -15.85 4.06 -12.53
N ALA A 142 -16.44 4.98 -13.30
CA ALA A 142 -17.63 5.72 -12.89
C ALA A 142 -18.89 4.84 -12.76
N GLN A 143 -19.02 3.80 -13.60
CA GLN A 143 -20.08 2.79 -13.50
C GLN A 143 -19.95 1.93 -12.24
N LEU A 144 -18.72 1.70 -11.79
CA LEU A 144 -18.43 1.04 -10.51
C LEU A 144 -18.58 1.96 -9.28
N GLY A 145 -19.00 3.22 -9.49
CA GLY A 145 -19.32 4.16 -8.41
C GLY A 145 -18.22 5.16 -8.06
N ASN A 146 -17.12 5.23 -8.82
CA ASN A 146 -16.07 6.23 -8.57
C ASN A 146 -16.49 7.63 -9.04
N GLU A 147 -16.76 8.54 -8.10
CA GLU A 147 -17.21 9.90 -8.42
C GLU A 147 -16.11 10.75 -9.08
N THR A 148 -14.85 10.58 -8.69
CA THR A 148 -13.73 11.28 -9.33
C THR A 148 -13.59 10.86 -10.80
N ALA A 149 -13.75 9.58 -11.11
CA ALA A 149 -13.74 9.10 -12.48
C ALA A 149 -14.92 9.63 -13.30
N ARG A 150 -16.10 9.76 -12.68
CA ARG A 150 -17.28 10.36 -13.32
C ARG A 150 -17.01 11.80 -13.74
N GLN A 151 -16.41 12.60 -12.85
CA GLN A 151 -16.02 13.97 -13.13
C GLN A 151 -14.96 14.03 -14.24
N ASN A 152 -13.93 13.17 -14.17
CA ASN A 152 -12.89 13.07 -15.20
C ASN A 152 -13.47 12.70 -16.57
N TRP A 153 -14.39 11.73 -16.61
CA TRP A 153 -15.05 11.29 -17.83
C TRP A 153 -15.87 12.41 -18.49
N GLN A 154 -16.70 13.11 -17.70
CA GLN A 154 -17.51 14.22 -18.18
C GLN A 154 -16.64 15.36 -18.72
N ALA A 155 -15.59 15.73 -17.98
CA ALA A 155 -14.67 16.78 -18.38
C ALA A 155 -13.98 16.45 -19.72
N LEU A 156 -13.51 15.20 -19.88
CA LEU A 156 -12.82 14.79 -21.10
C LEU A 156 -13.73 14.63 -22.30
N THR A 157 -14.93 14.08 -22.13
CA THR A 157 -15.88 13.90 -23.24
C THR A 157 -16.27 15.24 -23.83
N ASN A 158 -16.56 16.24 -22.99
CA ASN A 158 -16.89 17.59 -23.43
C ASN A 158 -15.75 18.24 -24.25
N VAL A 159 -14.49 18.04 -23.85
CA VAL A 159 -13.32 18.59 -24.55
C VAL A 159 -13.02 17.82 -25.83
N TRP A 160 -13.18 16.49 -25.82
CA TRP A 160 -12.89 15.63 -26.95
C TRP A 160 -13.87 15.84 -28.10
N ASP A 161 -15.17 15.90 -27.80
CA ASP A 161 -16.23 16.15 -28.79
C ASP A 161 -16.10 17.55 -29.43
N TYR A 162 -15.50 18.50 -28.73
CA TYR A 162 -15.20 19.83 -29.26
C TYR A 162 -14.00 19.85 -30.22
N LYS A 163 -12.98 19.01 -29.99
CA LYS A 163 -11.75 18.93 -30.80
C LYS A 163 -11.82 17.92 -31.96
N GLY A 164 -12.81 17.02 -31.94
CA GLY A 164 -13.07 16.04 -32.99
C GLY A 164 -13.94 16.54 -34.15
N LYS A 165 -14.26 17.85 -34.18
CA LYS A 165 -14.87 18.57 -35.31
C LYS A 165 -13.82 19.46 -35.97
#